data_AF-A0A953LIW8-F1
#
_entry.id   AF-A0A953LIW8-F1
#
_cell.length_a   1.000
_cell.length_b   1.000
_cell.length_c   1.000
_cell.angle_alpha   90.00
_cell.angle_beta   90.00
_cell.angle_gamma   90.00
#
_symmetry.space_group_name_H-M   'P 1'
#
loop_
_entity.id
_entity.type
_entity.pdbx_description
1 polymer ?
#
loop_
_entity_poly.entity_id
_entity_poly.type
_entity_poly.pdbx_seq_one_letter_code
_entity_poly.pdbx_strand_id
1 'polypeptide(L)' 'TLRGIVEGESVADLFIPALVELHAQGRFPFEKLVKLYALEEINQAAADSEAGVTLKPILRIGG' A
#
# COMPACT_ATOMS: atom_id res chain seq x y z
N THR A 1 29.95 -3.55 -12.08
CA THR A 1 29.29 -3.99 -10.82
C THR A 1 27.81 -3.70 -10.93
N LEU A 2 26.94 -4.66 -10.59
CA LEU A 2 25.49 -4.46 -10.53
C LEU A 2 25.16 -3.96 -9.11
N ARG A 3 24.40 -2.88 -8.97
CA ARG A 3 23.87 -2.41 -7.68
C ARG A 3 22.35 -2.51 -7.73
N GLY A 4 21.79 -3.40 -6.91
CA GLY A 4 20.35 -3.43 -6.66
C GLY A 4 19.98 -2.33 -5.68
N ILE A 5 18.93 -1.57 -5.98
CA ILE A 5 18.34 -0.59 -5.07
C ILE A 5 16.95 -1.10 -4.72
N VAL A 6 16.70 -1.34 -3.43
CA VAL A 6 15.37 -1.67 -2.91
C VAL A 6 14.76 -0.37 -2.38
N GLU A 7 13.52 -0.07 -2.77
CA GLU A 7 12.75 1.08 -2.25
C GLU A 7 13.51 2.42 -2.32
N GLY A 8 14.33 2.62 -3.36
CA GLY A 8 15.07 3.86 -3.57
C GLY A 8 16.23 4.09 -2.59
N GLU A 9 16.70 3.06 -1.87
CA GLU A 9 17.69 3.18 -0.78
C GLU A 9 17.17 4.00 0.41
N SER A 10 15.85 4.06 0.57
CA SER A 10 15.19 4.80 1.65
C SER A 10 15.43 4.14 3.01
N VAL A 11 15.59 4.96 4.05
CA VAL A 11 15.60 4.50 5.44
C VAL A 11 14.15 4.43 5.92
N ALA A 12 13.57 3.23 5.98
CA ALA A 12 12.16 3.02 6.28
C ALA A 12 11.70 3.69 7.59
N ASP A 13 12.51 3.59 8.65
CA ASP A 13 12.22 4.20 9.96
C ASP A 13 12.11 5.73 9.93
N LEU A 14 12.70 6.38 8.94
CA LEU A 14 12.58 7.83 8.73
C LEU A 14 11.51 8.16 7.68
N PHE A 15 11.43 7.35 6.63
CA PHE A 15 10.61 7.64 5.46
C PHE A 15 9.11 7.34 5.70
N ILE A 16 8.77 6.23 6.35
CA ILE A 16 7.38 5.87 6.64
C ILE A 16 6.70 6.94 7.54
N PRO A 17 7.31 7.38 8.66
CA PRO A 17 6.71 8.45 9.46
C PRO A 17 6.49 9.75 8.68
N ALA A 18 7.41 10.12 7.78
CA ALA A 18 7.27 11.30 6.94
C ALA A 18 6.07 11.18 5.97
N LEU A 19 5.84 10.00 5.38
CA LEU A 19 4.67 9.76 4.52
C LEU A 19 3.35 9.82 5.29
N VAL A 20 3.33 9.29 6.52
CA VAL A 20 2.16 9.36 7.41
C VAL A 20 1.81 10.81 7.75
N GLU A 21 2.82 11.63 8.06
CA GLU A 21 2.63 13.06 8.32
C GLU A 21 2.09 13.80 7.09
N LEU A 22 2.62 13.51 5.89
CA LEU A 22 2.10 14.09 4.65
C LEU A 22 0.65 13.68 4.37
N HIS A 23 0.27 12.44 4.69
CA HIS A 23 -1.12 11.99 4.58
C HIS A 23 -2.01 12.72 5.60
N ALA A 24 -1.57 12.87 6.86
CA ALA A 24 -2.31 13.60 7.89
C ALA A 24 -2.53 15.09 7.51
N GLN A 25 -1.58 15.68 6.79
CA GLN A 25 -1.69 17.02 6.21
C GLN A 25 -2.58 17.11 4.95
N GLY A 26 -3.12 15.99 4.46
CA GLY A 26 -3.89 15.93 3.22
C GLY A 26 -3.05 16.09 1.94
N ARG A 27 -1.72 16.02 2.06
CA ARG A 27 -0.75 16.21 0.95
C ARG A 27 -0.35 14.91 0.27
N PHE A 28 -0.70 13.77 0.86
CA PHE A 28 -0.45 12.45 0.31
C PHE A 28 -1.69 11.56 0.44
N PRO A 29 -2.67 11.70 -0.48
CA PRO A 29 -3.95 10.99 -0.40
C PRO A 29 -3.84 9.54 -0.92
N PHE A 30 -3.02 8.71 -0.25
CA PHE A 30 -2.76 7.34 -0.67
C PHE A 30 -3.99 6.42 -0.53
N GLU A 31 -4.95 6.78 0.32
CA GLU A 31 -6.22 6.07 0.51
C GLU A 31 -7.02 5.91 -0.79
N LYS A 32 -6.82 6.81 -1.76
CA LYS A 32 -7.45 6.73 -3.10
C LYS A 32 -6.95 5.55 -3.93
N LEU A 33 -5.81 4.98 -3.57
CA LEU A 33 -5.22 3.83 -4.25
C LEU A 33 -5.71 2.50 -3.66
N VAL A 34 -6.35 2.57 -2.49
CA VAL A 34 -6.65 1.41 -1.66
C VAL A 34 -8.10 0.96 -1.86
N LYS A 35 -8.31 -0.35 -1.93
CA LYS A 35 -9.62 -0.98 -1.71
C LYS A 35 -9.51 -1.98 -0.57
N LEU A 36 -10.50 -1.94 0.32
CA LEU A 36 -10.56 -2.80 1.50
C LEU A 36 -11.39 -4.04 1.20
N TYR A 37 -10.93 -5.17 1.72
CA TYR A 37 -11.58 -6.47 1.61
C TYR A 37 -11.64 -7.14 2.98
N ALA A 38 -12.69 -7.93 3.23
CA ALA A 38 -12.69 -8.87 4.34
C ALA A 38 -11.68 -9.99 4.09
N LEU A 39 -11.23 -10.67 5.15
CA LEU A 39 -10.23 -11.75 5.01
C LEU A 39 -10.76 -12.90 4.14
N GLU A 40 -12.06 -13.17 4.22
CA GLU A 40 -12.75 -14.21 3.44
C GLU A 40 -12.73 -13.92 1.94
N GLU A 41 -12.53 -12.66 1.55
CA GLU A 41 -12.49 -12.19 0.17
C GLU A 41 -11.07 -12.19 -0.43
N ILE A 42 -10.09 -12.84 0.22
CA ILE A 42 -8.68 -12.85 -0.21
C ILE A 42 -8.48 -13.21 -1.69
N ASN A 43 -9.23 -14.19 -2.20
CA ASN A 43 -9.14 -14.59 -3.61
C ASN A 43 -9.69 -13.51 -4.56
N GLN A 44 -10.74 -12.79 -4.15
CA GLN A 44 -11.28 -11.69 -4.93
C GLN A 44 -10.32 -10.50 -4.93
N ALA A 45 -9.72 -10.19 -3.77
CA ALA A 45 -8.71 -9.13 -3.65
C ALA A 45 -7.50 -9.38 -4.57
N ALA A 46 -7.05 -10.64 -4.67
CA ALA A 46 -5.98 -11.04 -5.58
C ALA A 46 -6.39 -10.88 -7.05
N ALA A 47 -7.56 -11.40 -7.44
CA ALA A 47 -8.07 -11.29 -8.81
C ALA A 47 -8.27 -9.84 -9.25
N ASP A 48 -8.84 -8.99 -8.38
CA ASP A 48 -9.02 -7.56 -8.67
C ASP A 48 -7.67 -6.84 -8.82
N SER A 49 -6.64 -7.26 -8.09
CA SER A 49 -5.28 -6.71 -8.22
C SER A 49 -4.63 -7.11 -9.54
N GLU A 50 -4.73 -8.38 -9.92
CA GLU A 50 -4.17 -8.90 -11.17
C GLU A 50 -4.87 -8.31 -12.40
N ALA A 51 -6.18 -8.13 -12.33
CA ALA A 51 -6.97 -7.50 -13.38
C ALA A 51 -6.79 -5.97 -13.45
N GLY A 52 -6.07 -5.36 -12.50
CA GLY A 52 -5.89 -3.91 -12.42
C GLY A 52 -7.14 -3.13 -11.99
N VAL A 53 -8.19 -3.82 -11.55
CA VAL A 53 -9.42 -3.22 -10.99
C VAL A 53 -9.10 -2.53 -9.66
N THR A 54 -8.22 -3.13 -8.86
CA THR A 54 -7.74 -2.56 -7.60
C THR A 54 -6.24 -2.34 -7.67
N LEU A 55 -5.78 -1.10 -7.42
CA LEU A 55 -4.36 -0.80 -7.42
C LEU A 55 -3.65 -1.34 -6.17
N LYS A 56 -4.24 -1.13 -4.97
CA LYS A 56 -3.70 -1.65 -3.71
C LYS A 56 -4.80 -2.29 -2.84
N PRO A 57 -4.97 -3.62 -2.89
CA PRO A 57 -5.87 -4.32 -1.97
C PRO A 57 -5.30 -4.30 -0.55
N ILE A 58 -6.15 -4.07 0.44
CA ILE A 58 -5.82 -4.28 1.87
C ILE A 58 -6.85 -5.22 2.48
N LEU A 59 -6.35 -6.31 3.07
CA LEU A 59 -7.18 -7.25 3.82
C LEU A 59 -7.36 -6.74 5.25
N ARG A 60 -8.62 -6.67 5.70
CA ARG A 60 -8.93 -6.43 7.10
C ARG A 60 -8.88 -7.76 7.86
N ILE A 61 -7.95 -7.85 8.80
CA ILE A 61 -7.78 -9.01 9.67
C ILE A 61 -8.26 -8.62 11.07
N GLY A 62 -9.24 -9.37 11.60
CA GLY A 62 -9.81 -9.14 12.93
C GLY A 62 -10.98 -8.16 12.91
N GLY A 63 -12.13 -8.65 13.39
CA GLY A 63 -13.32 -7.91 13.79
C GLY A 63 -13.77 -8.36 15.17
#